data_AF-A0A2A7WNY6-F1
#
_entry.id   AF-A0A2A7WNY6-F1
#
_cell.length_a   1.000
_cell.length_b   1.000
_cell.length_c   1.000
_cell.angle_alpha   90.00
_cell.angle_beta   90.00
_cell.angle_gamma   90.00
#
_symmetry.space_group_name_H-M   'P 1'
#
loop_
_entity.id
_entity.type
_entity.pdbx_description
1 polymer ?
#
loop_
_entity_poly.entity_id
_entity_poly.type
_entity_poly.pdbx_seq_one_letter_code
_entity_poly.pdbx_strand_id
1 'polypeptide(L)' 'MSTFKEFLIERHQIDSLLEKGYQIKNVRETLDGAFVDFENQEEEEQFITLQIMNADTRKYFGSLIIKQFGIHL' A
#
# COMPACT_ATOMS: atom_id res chain seq x y z
N MET A 1 -13.94 10.20 -12.69
CA MET A 1 -12.76 9.55 -13.29
C MET A 1 -13.07 8.06 -13.42
N SER A 2 -12.36 7.30 -14.28
CA SER A 2 -12.59 5.85 -14.37
C SER A 2 -11.92 5.14 -13.19
N THR A 3 -12.62 4.19 -12.57
CA THR A 3 -12.12 3.34 -11.48
C THR A 3 -10.76 2.70 -11.80
N PHE A 4 -10.50 2.39 -13.07
CA PHE A 4 -9.20 1.84 -13.49
C PHE A 4 -8.06 2.84 -13.38
N LYS A 5 -8.29 4.14 -13.65
CA LYS A 5 -7.26 5.16 -13.52
C LYS A 5 -6.88 5.38 -12.05
N GLU A 6 -7.86 5.39 -11.16
CA GLU A 6 -7.65 5.51 -9.71
C GLU A 6 -6.80 4.35 -9.18
N PHE A 7 -7.13 3.12 -9.59
CA PHE A 7 -6.30 1.95 -9.31
C PHE A 7 -4.84 2.13 -9.77
N LEU A 8 -4.61 2.59 -11.00
CA LEU A 8 -3.24 2.78 -11.50
C LEU A 8 -2.45 3.83 -10.71
N ILE A 9 -3.11 4.91 -10.29
CA ILE A 9 -2.50 5.97 -9.49
C ILE A 9 -2.10 5.43 -8.12
N GLU A 10 -3.04 4.79 -7.40
CA GLU A 10 -2.78 4.27 -6.07
C GLU A 10 -1.74 3.14 -6.08
N ARG A 11 -1.81 2.25 -7.09
CA ARG A 11 -0.80 1.20 -7.28
C ARG A 11 0.59 1.80 -7.48
N HIS A 12 0.72 2.81 -8.34
CA HIS A 12 2.01 3.46 -8.58
C HIS A 12 2.56 4.14 -7.32
N GLN A 13 1.70 4.73 -6.48
CA GLN A 13 2.14 5.31 -5.19
C GLN A 13 2.72 4.24 -4.27
N ILE A 14 2.05 3.09 -4.15
CA ILE A 14 2.54 1.95 -3.37
C ILE A 14 3.87 1.44 -3.93
N ASP A 15 3.94 1.19 -5.24
CA ASP A 15 5.15 0.68 -5.90
C ASP A 15 6.34 1.62 -5.69
N SER A 16 6.13 2.93 -5.81
CA SER A 16 7.18 3.93 -5.58
C SER A 16 7.72 3.91 -4.15
N LEU A 17 6.88 3.65 -3.14
CA LEU A 17 7.33 3.50 -1.76
C LEU A 17 8.12 2.19 -1.57
N LEU A 18 7.63 1.09 -2.14
CA LEU A 18 8.32 -0.20 -2.08
C LEU A 18 9.69 -0.16 -2.76
N GLU A 19 9.80 0.51 -3.91
CA GLU A 19 11.09 0.71 -4.62
C GLU A 19 12.09 1.54 -3.80
N LYS A 20 11.61 2.46 -2.96
CA LYS A 20 12.43 3.22 -2.00
C LYS A 20 12.79 2.42 -0.74
N GLY A 21 12.37 1.16 -0.63
CA GLY A 21 12.68 0.30 0.50
C GLY A 21 11.70 0.41 1.67
N TYR A 22 10.60 1.15 1.53
CA TYR A 22 9.54 1.16 2.54
C TYR A 22 8.85 -0.21 2.60
N GLN A 23 8.43 -0.58 3.80
CA GLN A 23 7.68 -1.81 4.05
C GLN A 23 6.31 -1.48 4.62
N ILE A 24 5.31 -2.29 4.29
CA ILE A 24 3.98 -2.14 4.89
C ILE A 24 4.07 -2.56 6.35
N LYS A 25 3.76 -1.63 7.25
CA LYS A 25 3.80 -1.84 8.69
C LYS A 25 2.44 -2.16 9.27
N ASN A 26 1.41 -1.46 8.80
CA ASN A 26 0.06 -1.57 9.33
C ASN A 26 -0.98 -1.22 8.26
N VAL A 27 -2.18 -1.80 8.39
CA VAL A 27 -3.32 -1.49 7.52
C VAL A 27 -4.55 -1.27 8.38
N ARG A 28 -5.25 -0.18 8.13
CA ARG A 28 -6.54 0.15 8.76
C ARG A 28 -7.62 0.25 7.69
N GLU A 29 -8.42 -0.80 7.59
CA GLU A 29 -9.60 -0.85 6.71
C GLU A 29 -10.73 0.04 7.24
N THR A 30 -11.44 0.71 6.34
CA THR A 30 -12.64 1.49 6.61
C THR A 30 -13.72 1.18 5.57
N LEU A 31 -14.93 1.69 5.77
CA LEU A 31 -16.02 1.49 4.80
C LEU A 31 -15.73 2.17 3.45
N ASP A 32 -14.94 3.25 3.47
CA ASP A 32 -14.66 4.07 2.29
C ASP A 32 -13.32 3.71 1.61
N GLY A 33 -12.51 2.83 2.21
CA GLY A 33 -11.17 2.52 1.73
C GLY A 33 -10.29 1.88 2.78
N ALA A 34 -9.00 2.17 2.75
CA ALA A 34 -8.02 1.73 3.73
C ALA A 34 -6.93 2.78 3.91
N PHE A 35 -6.32 2.80 5.10
CA PHE A 35 -5.07 3.51 5.36
C PHE A 35 -3.95 2.49 5.48
N VAL A 36 -2.89 2.67 4.70
CA VAL A 36 -1.72 1.78 4.69
C VAL A 36 -0.52 2.56 5.21
N ASP A 37 0.01 2.13 6.35
CA ASP A 37 1.18 2.74 6.98
C ASP A 37 2.43 2.02 6.49
N PHE A 38 3.40 2.80 6.02
CA PHE A 38 4.69 2.37 5.52
C PHE A 38 5.79 2.85 6.47
N GLU A 39 6.84 2.04 6.63
CA GLU A 39 8.00 2.36 7.46
C GLU A 39 9.30 2.15 6.67
N ASN A 40 10.25 3.08 6.77
CA ASN A 40 11.63 2.93 6.33
C ASN A 40 12.58 3.65 7.30
N GLN A 41 13.54 2.93 7.89
CA GLN A 41 14.48 3.50 8.87
C GLN A 41 15.65 4.26 8.23
N GLU A 42 15.89 4.08 6.93
CA GLU A 42 17.00 4.69 6.19
C GLU A 42 16.65 6.05 5.59
N GLU A 43 15.36 6.40 5.56
CA GLU A 43 14.82 7.63 4.98
C GLU A 43 14.59 8.70 6.06
N GLU A 44 14.63 9.98 5.67
CA GLU A 44 14.32 11.10 6.58
C GLU A 44 12.86 11.06 7.03
N GLU A 45 11.94 10.76 6.12
CA GLU A 45 10.52 10.55 6.41
C GLU A 45 10.27 9.07 6.72
N GLN A 46 10.51 8.68 7.98
CA GLN A 46 10.49 7.26 8.34
C GLN A 46 9.11 6.59 8.23
N PHE A 47 8.02 7.37 8.31
CA PHE A 47 6.66 6.86 8.30
C PHE A 47 5.81 7.60 7.27
N ILE A 48 5.15 6.85 6.38
CA ILE A 48 4.27 7.40 5.35
C ILE A 48 2.93 6.66 5.40
N THR A 49 1.82 7.37 5.40
CA THR A 49 0.48 6.77 5.31
C THR A 49 -0.15 7.09 3.96
N LEU A 50 -0.59 6.07 3.23
CA LEU A 50 -1.40 6.23 2.02
C LEU A 50 -2.87 5.91 2.30
N GLN A 51 -3.77 6.79 1.85
CA GLN A 51 -5.21 6.52 1.80
C GLN A 51 -5.56 5.88 0.46
N ILE A 52 -6.11 4.67 0.51
CA ILE A 52 -6.46 3.84 -0.64
C ILE A 52 -7.98 3.74 -0.70
N MET A 53 -8.58 4.20 -1.79
CA MET A 53 -10.04 4.18 -1.98
C MET A 53 -10.46 3.02 -2.89
N ASN A 54 -9.61 2.64 -3.84
CA ASN A 54 -9.97 1.64 -4.83
C ASN A 54 -9.90 0.20 -4.30
N ALA A 55 -10.94 -0.59 -4.61
CA ALA A 55 -11.04 -1.98 -4.17
C ALA A 55 -10.00 -2.92 -4.80
N ASP A 56 -9.58 -2.66 -6.05
CA ASP A 56 -8.55 -3.47 -6.70
C ASP A 56 -7.16 -3.17 -6.15
N THR A 57 -6.91 -1.94 -5.69
CA THR A 57 -5.68 -1.62 -4.96
C THR A 57 -5.62 -2.37 -3.62
N ARG A 58 -6.75 -2.58 -2.95
CA ARG A 58 -6.80 -3.39 -1.72
C ARG A 58 -6.39 -4.85 -1.93
N LYS A 59 -6.84 -5.45 -3.04
CA LYS A 59 -6.38 -6.79 -3.44
C LYS A 59 -4.88 -6.79 -3.72
N TYR A 60 -4.39 -5.74 -4.38
CA TYR A 60 -2.98 -5.60 -4.72
C TYR A 60 -2.08 -5.55 -3.48
N PHE A 61 -2.30 -4.60 -2.56
CA PHE A 61 -1.47 -4.53 -1.35
C PHE A 61 -1.65 -5.76 -0.45
N GLY A 62 -2.84 -6.39 -0.45
CA GLY A 62 -3.04 -7.66 0.26
C GLY A 62 -2.07 -8.75 -0.22
N SER A 63 -1.86 -8.86 -1.53
CA SER A 63 -0.87 -9.78 -2.10
C SER A 63 0.57 -9.41 -1.73
N LEU A 64 0.88 -8.11 -1.60
CA LEU A 64 2.19 -7.62 -1.19
C LEU A 64 2.48 -7.97 0.28
N ILE A 65 1.49 -7.84 1.16
CA ILE A 65 1.59 -8.23 2.58
C ILE A 65 1.89 -9.73 2.68
N ILE A 66 1.14 -10.57 1.97
CA ILE A 66 1.37 -12.03 1.94
C ILE A 66 2.81 -12.34 1.52
N LYS A 67 3.29 -11.67 0.46
CA LYS A 67 4.67 -11.80 -0.04
C LYS A 67 5.71 -11.32 0.98
N GLN A 68 5.46 -10.19 1.65
CA GLN A 68 6.37 -9.60 2.64
C GLN A 68 6.54 -10.50 3.87
N PHE A 69 5.45 -11.09 4.37
CA PHE A 69 5.48 -11.95 5.56
C PHE A 69 5.73 -13.44 5.24
N GLY A 70 5.96 -13.79 3.97
CA GLY A 70 6.23 -15.17 3.56
C GLY A 70 5.09 -16.14 3.84
N ILE A 71 3.85 -15.65 3.89
CA ILE A 71 2.68 -16.49 4.15
C ILE A 71 2.39 -17.26 2.86
N HIS A 72 2.74 -18.55 2.83
CA HIS A 72 2.29 -19.45 1.77
C HIS A 72 0.85 -19.88 2.10
N LEU A 73 -0.12 -19.40 1.30
CA LEU A 73 -1.51 -19.86 1.31
C LEU A 73 -1.64 -21.25 0.65
#